data_AF-A0A1D7YMN6-F1
#
_entry.id   AF-A0A1D7YMN6-F1
#
_cell.length_a   1.000
_cell.length_b   1.000
_cell.length_c   1.000
_cell.angle_alpha   90.00
_cell.angle_beta   90.00
_cell.angle_gamma   90.00
#
_symmetry.space_group_name_H-M   'P 1'
#
loop_
_entity.id
_entity.type
_entity.pdbx_description
1 polymer ?
#
loop_
_entity_poly.entity_id
_entity_poly.type
_entity_poly.pdbx_seq_one_letter_code
_entity_poly.pdbx_strand_id
1 'polypeptide(L)'
;MQTHHAAQSDGAPPEKVPLGRNPYDELAALADHPLDDFLTEDGQAPRQDEDAEVPWAPPNHRRGSRRRNRATGLPTVARLLVWVLTLVCLVTLADRWALLYAEHKTSEQLKDKLHLTAAPEVHIGGFPFLTQLAARRLDSVSVTVPDIPAQRVTLTQVTATASDIRIDGDGPTTVRGALVRQVHGQVLLSFADMNRELGASQVTFTAQGPGRVLAHGALRIAGRDLSVRAAADVRRVGDRGIATSVDGIQLDIDDLATYRPGTRPTEGLHLTPASARRLTREGEKIRSLLTVPEIVHRLGVPDSLLRAALHDEDKLHRLTGAPRFLHDLTGINLLDTALAHPGLLKQLGLDPSLLTALTKLTRPQIADHFSFAVQLPKPPDGALSLQRVTVDKDGIRADVSGAGLLLGR
;
A
#
# COMPACT_ATOMS: atom_id res chain seq x y z
N MET A 1 -34.17 24.74 -52.35
CA MET A 1 -34.09 23.69 -53.37
C MET A 1 -32.63 23.28 -53.47
N GLN A 2 -32.33 21.99 -53.21
CA GLN A 2 -31.21 21.18 -53.75
C GLN A 2 -29.77 21.77 -53.64
N THR A 3 -28.74 21.13 -53.11
CA THR A 3 -28.47 19.73 -52.79
C THR A 3 -27.27 19.69 -51.82
N HIS A 4 -27.30 18.77 -50.86
CA HIS A 4 -26.11 18.41 -50.08
C HIS A 4 -25.22 17.50 -50.92
N HIS A 5 -23.97 17.92 -51.12
CA HIS A 5 -22.91 17.11 -51.72
C HIS A 5 -22.24 16.32 -50.59
N ALA A 6 -22.38 14.99 -50.61
CA ALA A 6 -21.65 14.10 -49.72
C ALA A 6 -20.24 13.89 -50.29
N ALA A 7 -19.23 14.38 -49.58
CA ALA A 7 -17.83 14.12 -49.88
C ALA A 7 -17.46 12.70 -49.41
N GLN A 8 -17.03 11.90 -50.37
CA GLN A 8 -16.63 10.51 -50.25
C GLN A 8 -15.22 10.43 -49.66
N SER A 9 -15.06 9.82 -48.49
CA SER A 9 -13.76 9.58 -47.87
C SER A 9 -13.18 8.24 -48.33
N ASP A 10 -12.01 8.29 -48.98
CA ASP A 10 -11.18 7.16 -49.36
C ASP A 10 -10.69 6.40 -48.10
N GLY A 11 -11.11 5.15 -47.97
CA GLY A 11 -10.62 4.20 -46.96
C GLY A 11 -9.88 3.05 -47.64
N ALA A 12 -8.73 2.67 -47.10
CA ALA A 12 -7.87 1.61 -47.61
C ALA A 12 -8.59 0.24 -47.67
N PRO A 13 -8.25 -0.64 -48.64
CA PRO A 13 -8.95 -1.91 -48.83
C PRO A 13 -8.64 -2.91 -47.70
N PRO A 14 -9.60 -3.75 -47.29
CA PRO A 14 -9.38 -4.74 -46.23
C PRO A 14 -8.51 -5.90 -46.71
N GLU A 15 -7.57 -6.26 -45.83
CA GLU A 15 -6.64 -7.38 -45.93
C GLU A 15 -7.40 -8.72 -46.00
N LYS A 16 -7.05 -9.55 -46.99
CA LYS A 16 -7.66 -10.88 -47.22
C LYS A 16 -7.15 -11.85 -46.14
N VAL A 17 -8.04 -12.26 -45.25
CA VAL A 17 -7.82 -13.37 -44.30
C VAL A 17 -7.76 -14.71 -45.09
N PRO A 18 -6.73 -15.56 -44.92
CA PRO A 18 -6.70 -16.86 -45.55
C PRO A 18 -7.74 -17.81 -44.94
N LEU A 19 -8.44 -18.55 -45.81
CA LEU A 19 -9.43 -19.58 -45.45
C LEU A 19 -8.77 -20.70 -44.63
N GLY A 20 -8.93 -20.62 -43.31
CA GLY A 20 -8.63 -21.71 -42.38
C GLY A 20 -9.63 -22.86 -42.55
N ARG A 21 -9.08 -24.05 -42.73
CA ARG A 21 -9.74 -25.36 -42.92
C ARG A 21 -10.86 -25.60 -41.89
N ASN A 22 -12.05 -25.97 -42.37
CA ASN A 22 -13.23 -26.22 -41.54
C ASN A 22 -13.17 -27.63 -40.91
N PRO A 23 -13.14 -27.77 -39.56
CA PRO A 23 -13.02 -29.06 -38.88
C PRO A 23 -14.25 -29.99 -39.01
N TYR A 24 -15.36 -29.53 -39.61
CA TYR A 24 -16.53 -30.37 -39.85
C TYR A 24 -16.41 -31.28 -41.08
N ASP A 25 -15.50 -30.98 -42.02
CA ASP A 25 -15.29 -31.81 -43.22
C ASP A 25 -14.64 -33.17 -42.90
N GLU A 26 -13.90 -33.28 -41.79
CA GLU A 26 -13.27 -34.53 -41.36
C GLU A 26 -14.27 -35.53 -40.74
N LEU A 27 -15.40 -35.04 -40.21
CA LEU A 27 -16.45 -35.89 -39.63
C LEU A 27 -17.34 -36.53 -40.69
N ALA A 28 -17.50 -35.89 -41.86
CA ALA A 28 -18.25 -36.44 -42.98
C ALA A 28 -17.53 -37.61 -43.67
N ALA A 29 -16.20 -37.66 -43.60
CA ALA A 29 -15.38 -38.72 -44.18
C ALA A 29 -15.29 -40.00 -43.31
N LEU A 30 -15.80 -39.98 -42.08
CA LEU A 30 -15.80 -41.15 -41.18
C LEU A 30 -17.11 -41.96 -41.22
N ALA A 31 -18.11 -41.53 -41.98
CA ALA A 31 -19.40 -42.20 -42.09
C ALA A 31 -19.46 -43.10 -43.33
N ASP A 32 -18.54 -44.06 -43.44
CA ASP A 32 -18.69 -45.18 -44.38
C ASP A 32 -19.49 -46.31 -43.72
N HIS A 33 -20.57 -46.69 -44.40
CA HIS A 33 -21.59 -47.65 -44.03
C HIS A 33 -21.05 -49.08 -43.81
N PRO A 34 -21.60 -49.79 -42.79
CA PRO A 34 -22.03 -51.16 -43.06
C PRO A 34 -23.37 -51.44 -42.37
N LEU A 35 -24.46 -51.15 -43.08
CA LEU A 35 -25.79 -51.72 -42.81
C LEU A 35 -26.09 -52.92 -43.71
N ASP A 36 -25.10 -53.39 -44.48
CA ASP A 36 -25.27 -54.44 -45.50
C ASP A 36 -24.86 -55.85 -45.04
N ASP A 37 -24.38 -56.02 -43.80
CA ASP A 37 -23.76 -57.27 -43.32
C ASP A 37 -24.67 -58.17 -42.46
N PHE A 38 -25.98 -57.88 -42.39
CA PHE A 38 -26.95 -58.67 -41.60
C PHE A 38 -28.00 -59.41 -42.44
N LEU A 39 -27.87 -59.42 -43.77
CA LEU A 39 -28.81 -60.06 -44.68
C LEU A 39 -28.14 -61.15 -45.53
N THR A 40 -27.58 -62.18 -44.90
CA THR A 40 -27.36 -63.46 -45.59
C THR A 40 -27.22 -64.61 -44.60
N GLU A 41 -28.21 -65.50 -44.54
CA GLU A 41 -27.98 -66.91 -44.19
C GLU A 41 -29.15 -67.76 -44.71
N ASP A 42 -28.94 -68.35 -45.89
CA ASP A 42 -29.69 -69.49 -46.43
C ASP A 42 -28.67 -70.63 -46.68
N GLY A 43 -28.93 -71.84 -46.16
CA GLY A 43 -28.28 -73.07 -46.64
C GLY A 43 -27.83 -74.12 -45.60
N GLN A 44 -28.80 -74.86 -45.01
CA GLN A 44 -28.99 -76.33 -45.09
C GLN A 44 -27.72 -77.25 -45.14
N ALA A 45 -27.51 -78.37 -44.41
CA ALA A 45 -28.30 -79.51 -43.88
C ALA A 45 -27.33 -80.48 -43.08
N PRO A 46 -27.64 -81.76 -42.68
CA PRO A 46 -28.90 -82.54 -42.66
C PRO A 46 -29.22 -83.41 -41.40
N ARG A 47 -30.54 -83.65 -41.22
CA ARG A 47 -31.36 -84.87 -40.94
C ARG A 47 -31.03 -85.92 -39.86
N GLN A 48 -32.06 -86.22 -39.04
CA GLN A 48 -32.82 -87.49 -38.86
C GLN A 48 -33.70 -87.32 -37.57
N ASP A 49 -34.95 -87.74 -37.37
CA ASP A 49 -35.99 -88.48 -38.11
C ASP A 49 -37.36 -88.24 -37.40
N GLU A 50 -38.47 -88.46 -38.13
CA GLU A 50 -39.82 -88.89 -37.70
C GLU A 50 -40.81 -87.94 -36.97
N ASP A 51 -41.72 -87.36 -37.78
CA ASP A 51 -43.19 -87.50 -37.77
C ASP A 51 -44.04 -87.21 -36.51
N ALA A 52 -44.70 -86.04 -36.51
CA ALA A 52 -46.11 -85.84 -36.13
C ALA A 52 -46.54 -84.37 -36.38
N GLU A 53 -47.19 -84.09 -37.52
CA GLU A 53 -47.58 -82.72 -37.91
C GLU A 53 -48.75 -82.15 -37.11
N VAL A 54 -48.49 -80.99 -36.51
CA VAL A 54 -49.43 -80.18 -35.73
C VAL A 54 -50.28 -79.32 -36.68
N PRO A 55 -51.63 -79.28 -36.52
CA PRO A 55 -52.50 -78.45 -37.35
C PRO A 55 -52.17 -76.95 -37.31
N TRP A 56 -52.01 -76.35 -38.49
CA TRP A 56 -51.66 -74.94 -38.69
C TRP A 56 -52.79 -73.97 -38.28
N ALA A 57 -52.47 -72.97 -37.45
CA ALA A 57 -53.38 -71.91 -37.02
C ALA A 57 -52.87 -70.53 -37.50
N PRO A 58 -53.77 -69.60 -37.91
CA PRO A 58 -53.38 -68.30 -38.45
C PRO A 58 -52.67 -67.43 -37.40
N PRO A 59 -51.68 -66.59 -37.80
CA PRO A 59 -50.93 -65.73 -36.88
C PRO A 59 -51.85 -64.75 -36.15
N ASN A 60 -52.07 -65.00 -34.86
CA ASN A 60 -52.86 -64.13 -34.02
C ASN A 60 -52.02 -62.88 -33.68
N HIS A 61 -52.21 -61.77 -34.40
CA HIS A 61 -51.64 -60.45 -34.09
C HIS A 61 -52.33 -59.83 -32.88
N ARG A 62 -52.38 -60.55 -31.76
CA ARG A 62 -52.72 -60.00 -30.46
C ARG A 62 -51.50 -60.15 -29.57
N ARG A 63 -50.45 -59.39 -29.90
CA ARG A 63 -49.46 -58.98 -28.89
C ARG A 63 -50.24 -58.18 -27.86
N GLY A 64 -50.72 -58.88 -26.83
CA GLY A 64 -50.93 -58.31 -25.53
C GLY A 64 -49.59 -57.78 -25.07
N SER A 65 -49.28 -56.55 -25.45
CA SER A 65 -48.29 -55.76 -24.76
C SER A 65 -48.83 -55.59 -23.34
N ARG A 66 -48.51 -56.54 -22.46
CA ARG A 66 -48.21 -56.15 -21.08
C ARG A 66 -46.95 -55.31 -21.19
N ARG A 67 -47.18 -54.05 -21.57
CA ARG A 67 -46.32 -52.91 -21.31
C ARG A 67 -46.21 -52.91 -19.79
N ARG A 68 -45.24 -53.67 -19.28
CA ARG A 68 -44.81 -53.55 -17.90
C ARG A 68 -44.13 -52.20 -17.88
N ASN A 69 -44.94 -51.15 -17.71
CA ASN A 69 -44.51 -49.83 -17.32
C ASN A 69 -43.80 -50.02 -15.99
N ARG A 70 -42.53 -50.45 -15.99
CA ARG A 70 -41.59 -50.10 -14.93
C ARG A 70 -41.15 -48.65 -15.16
N ALA A 71 -42.15 -47.79 -15.23
CA ALA A 71 -42.06 -46.36 -15.11
C ALA A 71 -43.01 -46.06 -13.95
N THR A 72 -42.56 -46.30 -12.73
CA THR A 72 -43.18 -45.82 -11.48
C THR A 72 -42.36 -46.33 -10.31
N GLY A 73 -41.58 -45.42 -9.74
CA GLY A 73 -40.82 -45.65 -8.53
C GLY A 73 -39.32 -45.54 -8.75
N LEU A 74 -38.80 -44.31 -8.94
CA LEU A 74 -37.64 -43.99 -8.10
C LEU A 74 -38.10 -44.39 -6.68
N PRO A 75 -37.35 -45.24 -5.95
CA PRO A 75 -37.76 -45.60 -4.60
C PRO A 75 -38.08 -44.30 -3.89
N THR A 76 -39.16 -44.23 -3.12
CA THR A 76 -39.53 -43.02 -2.37
C THR A 76 -38.32 -42.39 -1.68
N VAL A 77 -37.37 -43.23 -1.25
CA VAL A 77 -36.00 -42.91 -0.82
C VAL A 77 -35.22 -42.03 -1.80
N ALA A 78 -35.11 -42.37 -3.09
CA ALA A 78 -34.38 -41.56 -4.06
C ALA A 78 -35.09 -40.23 -4.36
N ARG A 79 -36.43 -40.20 -4.39
CA ARG A 79 -37.18 -38.94 -4.50
C ARG A 79 -36.98 -38.06 -3.26
N LEU A 80 -37.02 -38.67 -2.07
CA LEU A 80 -36.75 -37.99 -0.80
C LEU A 80 -35.31 -37.49 -0.74
N LEU A 81 -34.34 -38.29 -1.20
CA LEU A 81 -32.93 -37.90 -1.28
C LEU A 81 -32.73 -36.72 -2.22
N VAL A 82 -33.35 -36.71 -3.39
CA VAL A 82 -33.32 -35.55 -4.30
C VAL A 82 -33.93 -34.33 -3.61
N TRP A 83 -35.09 -34.46 -2.95
CA TRP A 83 -35.69 -33.34 -2.21
C TRP A 83 -34.81 -32.82 -1.08
N VAL A 84 -34.20 -33.71 -0.29
CA VAL A 84 -33.27 -33.34 0.79
C VAL A 84 -32.05 -32.66 0.20
N LEU A 85 -31.47 -33.18 -0.89
CA LEU A 85 -30.33 -32.57 -1.56
C LEU A 85 -30.67 -31.18 -2.11
N THR A 86 -31.85 -31.02 -2.74
CA THR A 86 -32.34 -29.73 -3.21
C THR A 86 -32.55 -28.75 -2.06
N LEU A 87 -33.14 -29.18 -0.95
CA LEU A 87 -33.34 -28.35 0.23
C LEU A 87 -32.01 -27.92 0.86
N VAL A 88 -31.07 -28.86 1.02
CA VAL A 88 -29.72 -28.59 1.51
C VAL A 88 -29.04 -27.57 0.59
N CYS A 89 -29.08 -27.78 -0.73
CA CYS A 89 -28.53 -26.86 -1.71
C CYS A 89 -29.15 -25.45 -1.56
N LEU A 90 -30.47 -25.34 -1.46
CA LEU A 90 -31.16 -24.07 -1.31
C LEU A 90 -30.80 -23.36 0.01
N VAL A 91 -30.71 -24.10 1.13
CA VAL A 91 -30.29 -23.55 2.42
C VAL A 91 -28.84 -23.08 2.36
N THR A 92 -27.94 -23.85 1.75
CA THR A 92 -26.53 -23.43 1.60
C THR A 92 -26.39 -22.20 0.72
N LEU A 93 -27.22 -22.09 -0.34
CA LEU A 93 -27.22 -20.91 -1.18
C LEU A 93 -27.73 -19.70 -0.41
N ALA A 94 -28.88 -19.81 0.27
CA ALA A 94 -29.43 -18.75 1.11
C ALA A 94 -28.44 -18.26 2.17
N ASP A 95 -27.70 -19.18 2.80
CA ASP A 95 -26.65 -18.87 3.77
C ASP A 95 -25.53 -18.01 3.16
N ARG A 96 -25.05 -18.37 1.96
CA ARG A 96 -24.00 -17.61 1.25
C ARG A 96 -24.49 -16.25 0.77
N TRP A 97 -25.73 -16.13 0.32
CA TRP A 97 -26.32 -14.84 -0.05
C TRP A 97 -26.49 -13.92 1.16
N ALA A 98 -26.94 -14.47 2.30
CA ALA A 98 -27.06 -13.72 3.55
C ALA A 98 -25.70 -13.21 4.06
N LEU A 99 -24.65 -14.03 3.93
CA LEU A 99 -23.28 -13.65 4.24
C LEU A 99 -22.81 -12.45 3.40
N LEU A 100 -22.91 -12.55 2.07
CA LEU A 100 -22.48 -11.49 1.15
C LEU A 100 -23.24 -10.18 1.41
N TYR A 101 -24.55 -10.28 1.68
CA TYR A 101 -25.35 -9.13 2.04
C TYR A 101 -24.89 -8.50 3.35
N ALA A 102 -24.60 -9.32 4.37
CA ALA A 102 -24.14 -8.83 5.68
C ALA A 102 -22.76 -8.16 5.58
N GLU A 103 -21.81 -8.74 4.84
CA GLU A 103 -20.49 -8.16 4.57
C GLU A 103 -20.62 -6.79 3.90
N HIS A 104 -21.37 -6.71 2.80
CA HIS A 104 -21.58 -5.46 2.06
C HIS A 104 -22.34 -4.40 2.88
N LYS A 105 -23.35 -4.80 3.65
CA LYS A 105 -24.08 -3.86 4.51
C LYS A 105 -23.19 -3.34 5.63
N THR A 106 -22.32 -4.17 6.17
CA THR A 106 -21.38 -3.81 7.24
C THR A 106 -20.31 -2.87 6.70
N SER A 107 -19.77 -3.11 5.50
CA SER A 107 -18.80 -2.20 4.87
C SER A 107 -19.36 -0.79 4.68
N GLU A 108 -20.59 -0.66 4.19
CA GLU A 108 -21.25 0.65 4.02
C GLU A 108 -21.49 1.35 5.37
N GLN A 109 -21.98 0.61 6.38
CA GLN A 109 -22.18 1.19 7.71
C GLN A 109 -20.87 1.62 8.39
N LEU A 110 -19.79 0.86 8.21
CA LEU A 110 -18.47 1.22 8.72
C LEU A 110 -17.93 2.46 8.00
N LYS A 111 -18.09 2.55 6.69
CA LYS A 111 -17.71 3.72 5.89
C LYS A 111 -18.39 4.99 6.43
N ASP A 112 -19.70 4.93 6.64
CA ASP A 112 -20.48 6.08 7.12
C ASP A 112 -20.11 6.47 8.56
N LYS A 113 -20.00 5.49 9.47
CA LYS A 113 -19.69 5.74 10.89
C LYS A 113 -18.26 6.21 11.14
N LEU A 114 -17.30 5.75 10.33
CA LEU A 114 -15.89 6.12 10.44
C LEU A 114 -15.50 7.25 9.48
N HIS A 115 -16.46 7.78 8.72
CA HIS A 115 -16.25 8.83 7.71
C HIS A 115 -15.11 8.52 6.73
N LEU A 116 -15.03 7.26 6.29
CA LEU A 116 -13.96 6.80 5.40
C LEU A 116 -14.23 7.23 3.96
N THR A 117 -13.16 7.55 3.24
CA THR A 117 -13.24 7.93 1.81
C THR A 117 -13.68 6.74 0.94
N ALA A 118 -13.21 5.53 1.28
CA ALA A 118 -13.56 4.27 0.62
C ALA A 118 -14.26 3.31 1.60
N ALA A 119 -15.12 2.43 1.07
CA ALA A 119 -15.73 1.37 1.88
C ALA A 119 -14.64 0.38 2.30
N PRO A 120 -14.55 0.03 3.59
CA PRO A 120 -13.62 -1.00 4.05
C PRO A 120 -14.06 -2.38 3.56
N GLU A 121 -13.10 -3.25 3.30
CA GLU A 121 -13.38 -4.65 2.97
C GLU A 121 -13.68 -5.40 4.27
N VAL A 122 -14.85 -6.03 4.34
CA VAL A 122 -15.29 -6.79 5.51
C VAL A 122 -15.50 -8.23 5.07
N HIS A 123 -14.85 -9.14 5.78
CA HIS A 123 -15.03 -10.57 5.59
C HIS A 123 -15.50 -11.23 6.88
N ILE A 124 -16.60 -11.95 6.82
CA ILE A 124 -17.14 -12.71 7.96
C ILE A 124 -16.87 -14.19 7.70
N GLY A 125 -15.98 -14.77 8.50
CA GLY A 125 -15.59 -16.16 8.38
C GLY A 125 -16.57 -17.13 9.04
N GLY A 126 -16.48 -18.39 8.59
CA GLY A 126 -17.21 -19.54 9.15
C GLY A 126 -18.42 -19.97 8.31
N PHE A 127 -18.82 -21.23 8.50
CA PHE A 127 -19.89 -21.89 7.75
C PHE A 127 -20.67 -22.85 8.66
N PRO A 128 -22.02 -22.82 8.66
CA PRO A 128 -22.93 -21.87 8.00
C PRO A 128 -23.05 -20.55 8.77
N PHE A 129 -23.15 -19.42 8.06
CA PHE A 129 -23.24 -18.07 8.64
C PHE A 129 -24.54 -17.86 9.45
N LEU A 130 -25.69 -18.25 8.90
CA LEU A 130 -27.00 -18.09 9.54
C LEU A 130 -27.09 -18.87 10.86
N THR A 131 -26.41 -20.02 10.94
CA THR A 131 -26.36 -20.83 12.17
C THR A 131 -25.54 -20.14 13.26
N GLN A 132 -24.41 -19.55 12.88
CA GLN A 132 -23.57 -18.76 13.78
C GLN A 132 -24.33 -17.52 14.30
N LEU A 133 -24.97 -16.77 13.41
CA LEU A 133 -25.76 -15.59 13.75
C LEU A 133 -26.92 -15.95 14.69
N ALA A 134 -27.64 -17.05 14.41
CA ALA A 134 -28.71 -17.56 15.28
C ALA A 134 -28.17 -17.95 16.68
N ALA A 135 -26.93 -18.47 16.74
CA ALA A 135 -26.24 -18.78 17.98
C ALA A 135 -25.55 -17.55 18.63
N ARG A 136 -25.74 -16.34 18.09
CA ARG A 136 -25.15 -15.08 18.56
C ARG A 136 -23.62 -15.13 18.69
N ARG A 137 -22.98 -15.92 17.83
CA ARG A 137 -21.53 -16.04 17.76
C ARG A 137 -21.06 -15.80 16.34
N LEU A 138 -19.89 -15.21 16.17
CA LEU A 138 -19.19 -15.17 14.89
C LEU A 138 -17.78 -15.69 15.12
N ASP A 139 -17.36 -16.65 14.30
CA ASP A 139 -16.06 -17.31 14.49
C ASP A 139 -14.90 -16.34 14.21
N SER A 140 -15.00 -15.59 13.11
CA SER A 140 -14.02 -14.56 12.77
C SER A 140 -14.62 -13.43 11.92
N VAL A 141 -14.19 -12.20 12.14
CA VAL A 141 -14.50 -11.05 11.27
C VAL A 141 -13.20 -10.33 10.97
N SER A 142 -12.87 -10.19 9.69
CA SER A 142 -11.71 -9.44 9.22
C SER A 142 -12.17 -8.15 8.56
N VAL A 143 -11.55 -7.03 8.92
CA VAL A 143 -11.81 -5.71 8.36
C VAL A 143 -10.49 -5.16 7.83
N THR A 144 -10.45 -4.82 6.54
CA THR A 144 -9.32 -4.14 5.91
C THR A 144 -9.76 -2.75 5.51
N VAL A 145 -9.14 -1.75 6.12
CA VAL A 145 -9.40 -0.34 5.85
C VAL A 145 -8.19 0.24 5.12
N PRO A 146 -8.35 0.66 3.85
CA PRO A 146 -7.31 1.40 3.15
C PRO A 146 -7.30 2.88 3.54
N ASP A 147 -6.16 3.53 3.38
CA ASP A 147 -6.00 5.00 3.40
C ASP A 147 -6.59 5.69 4.64
N ILE A 148 -6.11 5.33 5.84
CA ILE A 148 -6.57 6.00 7.07
C ILE A 148 -5.71 7.22 7.36
N PRO A 149 -6.29 8.44 7.42
CA PRO A 149 -5.55 9.61 7.89
C PRO A 149 -5.24 9.47 9.39
N ALA A 150 -3.95 9.38 9.73
CA ALA A 150 -3.46 9.25 11.10
C ALA A 150 -2.67 10.51 11.50
N GLN A 151 -3.39 11.51 12.00
CA GLN A 151 -2.88 12.82 12.46
C GLN A 151 -2.08 13.60 11.41
N ARG A 152 -0.83 13.18 11.14
CA ARG A 152 0.13 13.85 10.26
C ARG A 152 0.65 12.95 9.13
N VAL A 153 0.20 11.71 9.06
CA VAL A 153 0.56 10.75 8.01
C VAL A 153 -0.65 9.92 7.64
N THR A 154 -0.76 9.51 6.37
CA THR A 154 -1.77 8.54 5.94
C THR A 154 -1.22 7.13 6.07
N LEU A 155 -1.95 6.26 6.78
CA LEU A 155 -1.67 4.84 6.87
C LEU A 155 -2.22 4.16 5.61
N THR A 156 -1.36 3.39 4.95
CA THR A 156 -1.69 2.66 3.72
C THR A 156 -2.83 1.68 3.95
N GLN A 157 -2.70 0.87 4.99
CA GLN A 157 -3.64 -0.21 5.26
C GLN A 157 -3.65 -0.55 6.74
N VAL A 158 -4.86 -0.69 7.27
CA VAL A 158 -5.10 -1.26 8.59
C VAL A 158 -5.99 -2.48 8.42
N THR A 159 -5.44 -3.66 8.71
CA THR A 159 -6.19 -4.91 8.74
C THR A 159 -6.39 -5.33 10.18
N ALA A 160 -7.62 -5.68 10.56
CA ALA A 160 -7.95 -6.18 11.88
C ALA A 160 -8.84 -7.41 11.77
N THR A 161 -8.40 -8.51 12.35
CA THR A 161 -9.15 -9.76 12.44
C THR A 161 -9.55 -10.01 13.88
N ALA A 162 -10.85 -9.99 14.13
CA ALA A 162 -11.47 -10.39 15.38
C ALA A 162 -11.85 -11.87 15.32
N SER A 163 -11.66 -12.61 16.42
CA SER A 163 -12.00 -14.03 16.53
C SER A 163 -12.78 -14.31 17.82
N ASP A 164 -13.68 -15.29 17.73
CA ASP A 164 -14.65 -15.67 18.77
C ASP A 164 -15.43 -14.48 19.31
N ILE A 165 -16.28 -13.93 18.46
CA ILE A 165 -17.11 -12.77 18.76
C ILE A 165 -18.43 -13.28 19.31
N ARG A 166 -18.86 -12.75 20.45
CA ARG A 166 -20.19 -13.00 21.01
C ARG A 166 -21.02 -11.73 20.93
N ILE A 167 -22.18 -11.82 20.29
CA ILE A 167 -23.08 -10.69 20.09
C ILE A 167 -23.98 -10.58 21.33
N ASP A 168 -24.01 -9.40 21.94
CA ASP A 168 -24.88 -9.07 23.07
C ASP A 168 -26.15 -8.36 22.59
N GLY A 169 -27.32 -8.91 22.94
CA GLY A 169 -28.60 -8.52 22.35
C GLY A 169 -29.76 -9.48 22.66
N ASP A 170 -31.00 -9.00 22.55
CA ASP A 170 -32.22 -9.77 22.89
C ASP A 170 -32.80 -10.56 21.68
N GLY A 171 -32.07 -10.64 20.56
CA GLY A 171 -32.48 -11.37 19.35
C GLY A 171 -31.52 -11.18 18.18
N PRO A 172 -31.80 -11.76 17.00
CA PRO A 172 -30.97 -11.59 15.79
C PRO A 172 -31.01 -10.16 15.22
N THR A 173 -31.95 -9.32 15.66
CA THR A 173 -32.18 -7.97 15.12
C THR A 173 -31.84 -6.83 16.10
N THR A 174 -31.60 -7.13 17.39
CA THR A 174 -31.22 -6.15 18.40
C THR A 174 -29.81 -6.42 18.87
N VAL A 175 -28.85 -5.61 18.41
CA VAL A 175 -27.43 -5.71 18.82
C VAL A 175 -27.10 -4.50 19.67
N ARG A 176 -26.80 -4.72 20.97
CA ARG A 176 -26.34 -3.68 21.90
C ARG A 176 -24.81 -3.58 21.92
N GLY A 177 -24.15 -4.72 21.76
CA GLY A 177 -22.69 -4.77 21.70
C GLY A 177 -22.17 -6.13 21.27
N ALA A 178 -20.86 -6.30 21.33
CA ALA A 178 -20.19 -7.56 21.09
C ALA A 178 -18.94 -7.70 21.96
N LEU A 179 -18.75 -8.89 22.53
CA LEU A 179 -17.52 -9.29 23.19
C LEU A 179 -16.62 -10.01 22.19
N VAL A 180 -15.44 -9.46 21.98
CA VAL A 180 -14.41 -10.04 21.12
C VAL A 180 -13.33 -10.69 21.98
N ARG A 181 -13.19 -12.01 21.88
CA ARG A 181 -12.22 -12.74 22.70
C ARG A 181 -10.79 -12.42 22.31
N GLN A 182 -10.49 -12.40 21.01
CA GLN A 182 -9.16 -12.17 20.47
C GLN A 182 -9.22 -11.24 19.25
N VAL A 183 -8.25 -10.34 19.15
CA VAL A 183 -8.06 -9.48 17.97
C VAL A 183 -6.60 -9.54 17.56
N HIS A 184 -6.36 -9.67 16.26
CA HIS A 184 -5.06 -9.51 15.64
C HIS A 184 -5.16 -8.40 14.60
N GLY A 185 -4.32 -7.38 14.73
CA GLY A 185 -4.29 -6.24 13.84
C GLY A 185 -2.93 -6.12 13.18
N GLN A 186 -2.91 -5.53 12.00
CA GLN A 186 -1.71 -5.17 11.29
C GLN A 186 -1.90 -3.78 10.67
N VAL A 187 -0.92 -2.92 10.89
CA VAL A 187 -0.87 -1.57 10.37
C VAL A 187 0.35 -1.44 9.46
N LEU A 188 0.14 -0.96 8.24
CA LEU A 188 1.20 -0.64 7.29
C LEU A 188 1.21 0.86 7.01
N LEU A 189 2.37 1.48 7.22
CA LEU A 189 2.69 2.82 6.75
C LEU A 189 3.72 2.69 5.62
N SER A 190 3.28 2.82 4.37
CA SER A 190 4.15 2.68 3.21
C SER A 190 5.08 3.87 3.04
N PHE A 191 6.27 3.61 2.49
CA PHE A 191 7.20 4.66 2.10
C PHE A 191 6.64 5.58 1.01
N ALA A 192 5.79 5.05 0.14
CA ALA A 192 5.13 5.83 -0.90
C ALA A 192 4.15 6.86 -0.30
N ASP A 193 3.39 6.47 0.72
CA ASP A 193 2.44 7.39 1.37
C ASP A 193 3.16 8.40 2.25
N MET A 194 4.24 8.01 2.94
CA MET A 194 5.10 8.96 3.63
C MET A 194 5.65 10.04 2.67
N ASN A 195 6.08 9.66 1.47
CA ASN A 195 6.52 10.62 0.46
C ASN A 195 5.37 11.51 -0.05
N ARG A 196 4.18 10.93 -0.27
CA ARG A 196 2.98 11.66 -0.70
C ARG A 196 2.58 12.75 0.29
N GLU A 197 2.69 12.48 1.59
CA GLU A 197 2.37 13.44 2.67
C GLU A 197 3.35 14.63 2.73
N LEU A 198 4.53 14.52 2.12
CA LEU A 198 5.47 15.63 2.02
C LEU A 198 5.15 16.60 0.86
N GLY A 199 4.04 16.35 0.14
CA GLY A 199 3.45 17.25 -0.84
C GLY A 199 4.38 17.52 -2.02
N ALA A 200 4.84 18.76 -2.16
CA ALA A 200 5.75 19.17 -3.23
C ALA A 200 7.19 18.67 -3.07
N SER A 201 7.51 18.09 -1.92
CA SER A 201 8.85 17.55 -1.65
C SER A 201 8.95 16.12 -2.18
N GLN A 202 10.11 15.75 -2.70
CA GLN A 202 10.38 14.44 -3.27
C GLN A 202 11.41 13.74 -2.40
N VAL A 203 10.95 13.00 -1.39
CA VAL A 203 11.83 12.28 -0.47
C VAL A 203 11.61 10.78 -0.63
N THR A 204 12.68 10.07 -0.96
CA THR A 204 12.68 8.61 -0.99
C THR A 204 12.98 8.08 0.40
N PHE A 205 12.15 7.16 0.86
CA PHE A 205 12.36 6.41 2.09
C PHE A 205 12.78 4.98 1.74
N THR A 206 13.81 4.48 2.42
CA THR A 206 14.31 3.11 2.23
C THR A 206 14.58 2.44 3.57
N ALA A 207 14.39 1.12 3.62
CA ALA A 207 14.76 0.33 4.79
C ALA A 207 16.28 0.11 4.84
N GLN A 208 16.89 0.37 6.00
CA GLN A 208 18.34 0.22 6.22
C GLN A 208 18.64 -0.69 7.43
N GLY A 209 18.06 -1.88 7.42
CA GLY A 209 18.20 -2.85 8.51
C GLY A 209 16.98 -2.89 9.44
N PRO A 210 17.06 -3.66 10.54
CA PRO A 210 15.92 -3.86 11.43
C PRO A 210 15.57 -2.56 12.15
N GLY A 211 14.38 -2.02 11.87
CA GLY A 211 13.89 -0.82 12.53
C GLY A 211 14.41 0.50 11.97
N ARG A 212 15.32 0.51 10.99
CA ARG A 212 15.93 1.74 10.48
C ARG A 212 15.40 2.14 9.11
N VAL A 213 15.01 3.41 8.98
CA VAL A 213 14.54 4.04 7.74
C VAL A 213 15.51 5.15 7.35
N LEU A 214 16.00 5.14 6.13
CA LEU A 214 16.79 6.23 5.55
C LEU A 214 15.88 7.08 4.67
N ALA A 215 15.89 8.39 4.90
CA ALA A 215 15.19 9.38 4.10
C ALA A 215 16.22 10.21 3.32
N HIS A 216 16.06 10.29 2.00
CA HIS A 216 16.89 11.15 1.15
C HIS A 216 16.10 11.73 -0.03
N GLY A 217 16.39 12.96 -0.44
CA GLY A 217 15.75 13.56 -1.60
C GLY A 217 15.72 15.08 -1.56
N ALA A 218 14.74 15.70 -2.22
CA ALA A 218 14.56 17.14 -2.26
C ALA A 218 13.40 17.58 -1.37
N LEU A 219 13.67 18.51 -0.46
CA LEU A 219 12.72 19.11 0.47
C LEU A 219 12.46 20.56 0.08
N ARG A 220 11.21 20.91 -0.21
CA ARG A 220 10.83 22.28 -0.60
C ARG A 220 10.64 23.13 0.66
N ILE A 221 11.59 24.00 0.97
CA ILE A 221 11.53 24.92 2.12
C ILE A 221 11.63 26.36 1.62
N ALA A 222 10.69 27.21 2.04
CA ALA A 222 10.65 28.64 1.66
C ALA A 222 10.78 28.87 0.13
N GLY A 223 10.22 27.97 -0.69
CA GLY A 223 10.28 28.08 -2.15
C GLY A 223 11.63 27.67 -2.77
N ARG A 224 12.50 26.96 -2.03
CA ARG A 224 13.76 26.39 -2.53
C ARG A 224 13.80 24.88 -2.32
N ASP A 225 14.46 24.18 -3.23
CA ASP A 225 14.73 22.75 -3.10
C ASP A 225 16.03 22.58 -2.32
N LEU A 226 15.94 21.91 -1.17
CA LEU A 226 17.10 21.55 -0.36
C LEU A 226 17.26 20.04 -0.42
N SER A 227 18.48 19.55 -0.66
CA SER A 227 18.73 18.12 -0.59
C SER A 227 18.75 17.67 0.87
N VAL A 228 17.81 16.83 1.28
CA VAL A 228 17.70 16.30 2.64
C VAL A 228 18.30 14.91 2.72
N ARG A 229 18.97 14.62 3.84
CA ARG A 229 19.33 13.28 4.30
C ARG A 229 19.02 13.18 5.78
N ALA A 230 18.37 12.10 6.20
CA ALA A 230 18.11 11.79 7.60
C ALA A 230 17.96 10.28 7.78
N ALA A 231 18.30 9.77 8.95
CA ALA A 231 18.03 8.39 9.33
C ALA A 231 17.05 8.36 10.51
N ALA A 232 16.13 7.41 10.52
CA ALA A 232 15.18 7.22 11.61
C ALA A 232 15.26 5.79 12.13
N ASP A 233 15.31 5.63 13.45
CA ASP A 233 15.25 4.35 14.15
C ASP A 233 13.88 4.22 14.84
N VAL A 234 13.12 3.21 14.42
CA VAL A 234 11.77 2.90 14.87
C VAL A 234 11.82 1.67 15.77
N ARG A 235 11.33 1.82 17.00
CA ARG A 235 11.33 0.75 18.00
C ARG A 235 10.03 0.70 18.79
N ARG A 236 9.63 -0.50 19.20
CA ARG A 236 8.58 -0.70 20.20
C ARG A 236 9.06 -0.21 21.56
N VAL A 237 8.19 0.49 22.28
CA VAL A 237 8.42 0.96 23.66
C VAL A 237 7.21 0.58 24.52
N GLY A 238 7.46 -0.22 25.55
CA GLY A 238 6.40 -0.79 26.39
C GLY A 238 5.43 -1.66 25.60
N ASP A 239 4.20 -1.78 26.11
CA ASP A 239 3.20 -2.68 25.52
C ASP A 239 2.41 -2.05 24.38
N ARG A 240 2.42 -0.73 24.25
CA ARG A 240 1.54 0.00 23.31
C ARG A 240 2.22 1.14 22.58
N GLY A 241 3.49 1.39 22.87
CA GLY A 241 4.22 2.52 22.32
C GLY A 241 5.09 2.13 21.13
N ILE A 242 5.18 3.05 20.18
CA ILE A 242 6.20 3.09 19.14
C ILE A 242 6.98 4.38 19.39
N ALA A 243 8.30 4.28 19.49
CA ALA A 243 9.19 5.44 19.52
C ALA A 243 10.01 5.47 18.25
N THR A 244 10.15 6.67 17.69
CA THR A 244 10.98 6.95 16.54
C THR A 244 12.00 8.00 16.94
N SER A 245 13.28 7.72 16.77
CA SER A 245 14.36 8.71 16.84
C SER A 245 14.87 9.01 15.44
N VAL A 246 15.04 10.28 15.11
CA VAL A 246 15.56 10.74 13.83
C VAL A 246 16.89 11.41 14.07
N ASP A 247 17.94 10.90 13.45
CA ASP A 247 19.32 11.33 13.62
C ASP A 247 19.98 11.66 12.27
N GLY A 248 21.13 12.34 12.33
CA GLY A 248 21.96 12.56 11.15
C GLY A 248 21.28 13.45 10.10
N ILE A 249 20.42 14.37 10.54
CA ILE A 249 19.73 15.31 9.67
C ILE A 249 20.77 16.21 8.99
N GLN A 250 20.72 16.27 7.67
CA GLN A 250 21.57 17.11 6.85
C GLN A 250 20.72 17.73 5.74
N LEU A 251 20.83 19.06 5.59
CA LEU A 251 20.21 19.82 4.51
C LEU A 251 21.32 20.45 3.67
N ASP A 252 21.48 20.00 2.44
CA ASP A 252 22.43 20.57 1.48
C ASP A 252 21.69 21.59 0.60
N ILE A 253 22.20 22.83 0.59
CA ILE A 253 21.72 23.95 -0.22
C ILE A 253 22.57 23.95 -1.48
N ASP A 254 22.13 23.22 -2.50
CA ASP A 254 22.90 22.97 -3.73
C ASP A 254 24.35 22.54 -3.40
N ASP A 255 25.33 23.14 -4.07
CA ASP A 255 26.74 23.04 -3.72
C ASP A 255 27.22 24.24 -2.86
N LEU A 256 26.29 25.06 -2.36
CA LEU A 256 26.57 26.30 -1.64
C LEU A 256 26.97 26.05 -0.19
N ALA A 257 26.08 25.43 0.56
CA ALA A 257 26.24 25.25 2.00
C ALA A 257 25.54 23.98 2.49
N THR A 258 26.05 23.43 3.58
CA THR A 258 25.44 22.31 4.30
C THR A 258 24.98 22.77 5.66
N TYR A 259 23.73 22.50 5.99
CA TYR A 259 23.17 22.72 7.30
C TYR A 259 22.97 21.40 8.05
N ARG A 260 23.47 21.35 9.28
CA ARG A 260 23.23 20.25 10.24
C ARG A 260 22.62 20.86 11.50
N PRO A 261 21.44 20.42 11.96
CA PRO A 261 20.86 20.95 13.18
C PRO A 261 21.67 20.51 14.40
N GLY A 262 21.84 21.41 15.36
CA GLY A 262 22.47 21.12 16.66
C GLY A 262 23.34 22.28 17.17
N THR A 263 24.17 22.01 18.17
CA THR A 263 25.00 22.98 18.91
C THR A 263 26.52 22.67 18.89
N ARG A 264 26.95 21.54 18.33
CA ARG A 264 28.37 21.19 18.16
C ARG A 264 29.05 22.10 17.13
N PRO A 265 30.39 22.26 17.16
CA PRO A 265 31.10 23.12 16.20
C PRO A 265 30.91 22.71 14.73
N THR A 266 30.70 21.43 14.47
CA THR A 266 30.42 20.87 13.12
C THR A 266 28.95 20.97 12.71
N GLU A 267 28.08 21.45 13.61
CA GLU A 267 26.67 21.69 13.38
C GLU A 267 26.45 23.18 13.09
N GLY A 268 25.30 23.50 12.50
CA GLY A 268 24.99 24.81 11.94
C GLY A 268 25.12 24.83 10.42
N LEU A 269 25.14 26.04 9.87
CA LEU A 269 25.20 26.28 8.43
C LEU A 269 26.66 26.55 8.03
N HIS A 270 27.26 25.66 7.27
CA HIS A 270 28.67 25.73 6.86
C HIS A 270 28.79 25.78 5.34
N LEU A 271 29.75 26.54 4.81
CA LEU A 271 30.02 26.54 3.37
C LEU A 271 30.61 25.20 2.93
N THR A 272 30.23 24.74 1.75
CA THR A 272 30.93 23.58 1.16
C THR A 272 32.37 23.97 0.78
N PRO A 273 33.31 23.01 0.71
CA PRO A 273 34.66 23.29 0.21
C PRO A 273 34.68 23.89 -1.20
N ALA A 274 33.74 23.49 -2.06
CA ALA A 274 33.62 24.02 -3.42
C ALA A 274 33.21 25.51 -3.40
N SER A 275 32.25 25.86 -2.55
CA SER A 275 31.77 27.23 -2.41
C SER A 275 32.76 28.15 -1.74
N ALA A 276 33.45 27.69 -0.69
CA ALA A 276 34.53 28.43 -0.07
C ALA A 276 35.64 28.75 -1.09
N ARG A 277 36.00 27.80 -1.98
CA ARG A 277 36.98 28.02 -3.06
C ARG A 277 36.51 28.98 -4.15
N ARG A 278 35.21 29.03 -4.43
CA ARG A 278 34.66 30.02 -5.38
C ARG A 278 34.68 31.40 -4.76
N LEU A 279 34.24 31.49 -3.52
CA LEU A 279 34.19 32.72 -2.76
C LEU A 279 35.57 33.37 -2.60
N THR A 280 36.63 32.59 -2.33
CA THR A 280 38.01 33.11 -2.22
C THR A 280 38.56 33.66 -3.54
N ARG A 281 37.98 33.27 -4.68
CA ARG A 281 38.31 33.81 -6.01
C ARG A 281 37.52 35.07 -6.38
N GLU A 282 36.42 35.35 -5.67
CA GLU A 282 35.58 36.52 -5.90
C GLU A 282 35.98 37.64 -4.95
N GLY A 283 36.93 38.49 -5.39
CA GLY A 283 37.54 39.55 -4.58
C GLY A 283 36.54 40.46 -3.86
N GLU A 284 35.48 40.89 -4.54
CA GLU A 284 34.44 41.75 -3.95
C GLU A 284 33.63 41.03 -2.84
N LYS A 285 33.21 39.77 -3.06
CA LYS A 285 32.44 39.01 -2.07
C LYS A 285 33.28 38.62 -0.87
N ILE A 286 34.54 38.21 -1.06
CA ILE A 286 35.39 37.88 0.07
C ILE A 286 35.76 39.15 0.86
N ARG A 287 35.97 40.30 0.21
CA ARG A 287 36.19 41.58 0.89
C ARG A 287 34.99 41.98 1.75
N SER A 288 33.76 41.80 1.25
CA SER A 288 32.54 42.08 2.02
C SER A 288 32.40 41.17 3.25
N LEU A 289 32.73 39.89 3.13
CA LEU A 289 32.73 38.96 4.27
C LEU A 289 33.79 39.31 5.30
N LEU A 290 34.99 39.66 4.85
CA LEU A 290 36.09 40.09 5.72
C LEU A 290 35.83 41.45 6.40
N THR A 291 34.76 42.15 6.04
CA THR A 291 34.30 43.37 6.74
C THR A 291 33.49 43.01 8.00
N VAL A 292 32.99 41.78 8.12
CA VAL A 292 32.22 41.32 9.28
C VAL A 292 33.20 40.91 10.40
N PRO A 293 33.25 41.64 11.53
CA PRO A 293 34.26 41.41 12.57
C PRO A 293 34.22 40.00 13.16
N GLU A 294 33.03 39.42 13.29
CA GLU A 294 32.85 38.08 13.85
C GLU A 294 33.41 36.98 12.93
N ILE A 295 33.34 37.17 11.61
CA ILE A 295 33.95 36.25 10.63
C ILE A 295 35.47 36.31 10.75
N VAL A 296 36.04 37.52 10.79
CA VAL A 296 37.49 37.73 10.90
C VAL A 296 38.03 37.11 12.19
N HIS A 297 37.34 37.33 13.31
CA HIS A 297 37.74 36.80 14.60
C HIS A 297 37.77 35.26 14.60
N ARG A 298 36.75 34.62 13.99
CA ARG A 298 36.71 33.16 13.84
C ARG A 298 37.75 32.61 12.86
N LEU A 299 38.11 33.37 11.82
CA LEU A 299 39.19 33.03 10.91
C LEU A 299 40.59 33.18 11.54
N GLY A 300 40.69 33.81 12.72
CA GLY A 300 41.97 34.04 13.40
C GLY A 300 42.95 34.92 12.62
N VAL A 301 42.45 35.76 11.69
CA VAL A 301 43.29 36.64 10.87
C VAL A 301 43.70 37.86 11.70
N PRO A 302 45.00 38.16 11.85
CA PRO A 302 45.45 39.37 12.56
C PRO A 302 44.95 40.65 11.89
N ASP A 303 44.52 41.66 12.66
CA ASP A 303 43.97 42.91 12.15
C ASP A 303 44.92 43.66 11.19
N SER A 304 46.23 43.51 11.38
CA SER A 304 47.26 44.11 10.51
C SER A 304 47.29 43.43 9.13
N LEU A 305 47.17 42.11 9.11
CA LEU A 305 47.11 41.30 7.89
C LEU A 305 45.79 41.56 7.14
N LEU A 306 44.68 41.64 7.88
CA LEU A 306 43.38 41.98 7.33
C LEU A 306 43.37 43.37 6.69
N ARG A 307 43.83 44.40 7.42
CA ARG A 307 43.86 45.78 6.89
C ARG A 307 44.69 45.86 5.61
N ALA A 308 45.83 45.16 5.57
CA ALA A 308 46.65 45.11 4.36
C ALA A 308 45.93 44.40 3.20
N ALA A 309 45.23 43.29 3.47
CA ALA A 309 44.47 42.55 2.47
C ALA A 309 43.25 43.32 1.94
N LEU A 310 42.56 44.10 2.76
CA LEU A 310 41.37 44.86 2.32
C LEU A 310 41.70 45.98 1.31
N HIS A 311 42.94 46.49 1.31
CA HIS A 311 43.38 47.61 0.46
C HIS A 311 44.24 47.18 -0.74
N ASP A 312 44.63 45.90 -0.83
CA ASP A 312 45.62 45.40 -1.78
C ASP A 312 45.21 44.00 -2.26
N GLU A 313 44.90 43.88 -3.56
CA GLU A 313 44.33 42.68 -4.16
C GLU A 313 45.31 41.49 -4.15
N ASP A 314 46.61 41.74 -4.32
CA ASP A 314 47.64 40.70 -4.27
C ASP A 314 47.80 40.14 -2.85
N LYS A 315 47.64 40.99 -1.84
CA LYS A 315 47.65 40.57 -0.43
C LYS A 315 46.36 39.83 -0.06
N LEU A 316 45.22 40.26 -0.59
CA LEU A 316 43.95 39.54 -0.44
C LEU A 316 44.06 38.14 -1.02
N HIS A 317 44.55 38.01 -2.25
CA HIS A 317 44.71 36.71 -2.90
C HIS A 317 45.69 35.79 -2.16
N ARG A 318 46.80 36.34 -1.64
CA ARG A 318 47.73 35.59 -0.79
C ARG A 318 47.09 35.11 0.51
N LEU A 319 46.25 35.93 1.15
CA LEU A 319 45.54 35.57 2.37
C LEU A 319 44.49 34.48 2.09
N THR A 320 43.63 34.69 1.09
CA THR A 320 42.49 33.82 0.78
C THR A 320 42.90 32.53 0.06
N GLY A 321 44.07 32.52 -0.57
CA GLY A 321 44.68 31.35 -1.20
C GLY A 321 45.36 30.38 -0.23
N ALA A 322 45.53 30.76 1.05
CA ALA A 322 46.15 29.89 2.03
C ALA A 322 45.27 28.66 2.33
N PRO A 323 45.81 27.43 2.38
CA PRO A 323 45.02 26.23 2.69
C PRO A 323 44.29 26.29 4.03
N ARG A 324 44.92 26.95 5.03
CA ARG A 324 44.31 27.20 6.34
C ARG A 324 43.10 28.11 6.24
N PHE A 325 43.20 29.22 5.49
CA PHE A 325 42.08 30.13 5.28
C PHE A 325 40.85 29.42 4.71
N LEU A 326 41.05 28.54 3.72
CA LEU A 326 39.95 27.75 3.16
C LEU A 326 39.31 26.81 4.19
N HIS A 327 40.14 26.12 4.96
CA HIS A 327 39.67 25.21 6.02
C HIS A 327 38.88 25.98 7.10
N ASP A 328 39.44 27.08 7.59
CA ASP A 328 38.83 27.91 8.63
C ASP A 328 37.52 28.52 8.13
N LEU A 329 37.47 28.98 6.87
CA LEU A 329 36.25 29.50 6.24
C LEU A 329 35.14 28.45 6.15
N THR A 330 35.46 27.19 5.88
CA THR A 330 34.47 26.09 5.87
C THR A 330 34.00 25.68 7.26
N GLY A 331 34.74 26.04 8.32
CA GLY A 331 34.37 25.76 9.71
C GLY A 331 33.49 26.83 10.36
N ILE A 332 33.19 27.91 9.64
CA ILE A 332 32.37 29.00 10.18
C ILE A 332 30.89 28.61 10.13
N ASN A 333 30.26 28.58 11.30
CA ASN A 333 28.81 28.54 11.38
C ASN A 333 28.21 29.90 10.96
N LEU A 334 27.76 29.96 9.71
CA LEU A 334 27.12 31.12 9.12
C LEU A 334 25.76 31.42 9.75
N LEU A 335 25.12 30.46 10.41
CA LEU A 335 23.81 30.65 11.01
C LEU A 335 23.87 31.66 12.16
N ASP A 336 24.80 31.46 13.09
CA ASP A 336 25.00 32.35 14.25
C ASP A 336 25.41 33.76 13.79
N THR A 337 26.30 33.82 12.82
CA THR A 337 26.80 35.07 12.26
C THR A 337 25.68 35.83 11.53
N ALA A 338 24.82 35.12 10.80
CA ALA A 338 23.68 35.71 10.10
C ALA A 338 22.58 36.20 11.05
N LEU A 339 22.46 35.62 12.25
CA LEU A 339 21.54 36.13 13.28
C LEU A 339 21.98 37.51 13.78
N ALA A 340 23.29 37.73 13.95
CA ALA A 340 23.86 39.05 14.28
C ALA A 340 23.85 40.00 13.08
N HIS A 341 24.05 39.47 11.87
CA HIS A 341 24.19 40.23 10.63
C HIS A 341 23.32 39.65 9.50
N PRO A 342 22.01 39.97 9.44
CA PRO A 342 21.06 39.36 8.50
C PRO A 342 21.38 39.60 7.02
N GLY A 343 22.13 40.66 6.71
CA GLY A 343 22.57 40.97 5.33
C GLY A 343 23.62 39.99 4.77
N LEU A 344 24.30 39.22 5.62
CA LEU A 344 25.37 38.30 5.24
C LEU A 344 24.88 37.22 4.27
N LEU A 345 23.72 36.62 4.55
CA LEU A 345 23.15 35.57 3.71
C LEU A 345 22.88 36.07 2.29
N LYS A 346 22.32 37.28 2.15
CA LYS A 346 22.05 37.87 0.85
C LYS A 346 23.33 38.07 0.03
N GLN A 347 24.45 38.44 0.66
CA GLN A 347 25.74 38.55 -0.01
C GLN A 347 26.29 37.21 -0.52
N LEU A 348 25.97 36.13 0.19
CA LEU A 348 26.30 34.75 -0.20
C LEU A 348 25.30 34.15 -1.20
N GLY A 349 24.27 34.91 -1.61
CA GLY A 349 23.21 34.41 -2.50
C GLY A 349 22.13 33.56 -1.80
N LEU A 350 22.12 33.56 -0.46
CA LEU A 350 21.12 32.88 0.36
C LEU A 350 19.96 33.83 0.70
N ASP A 351 18.74 33.31 0.61
CA ASP A 351 17.52 34.06 0.90
C ASP A 351 17.37 34.28 2.43
N PRO A 352 17.08 35.50 2.90
CA PRO A 352 16.82 35.76 4.33
C PRO A 352 15.67 34.92 4.92
N SER A 353 14.68 34.53 4.11
CA SER A 353 13.57 33.67 4.56
C SER A 353 14.04 32.27 4.99
N LEU A 354 15.15 31.78 4.42
CA LEU A 354 15.76 30.51 4.75
C LEU A 354 16.32 30.52 6.19
N LEU A 355 16.82 31.67 6.67
CA LEU A 355 17.26 31.83 8.06
C LEU A 355 16.11 31.54 9.04
N THR A 356 14.92 32.06 8.74
CA THR A 356 13.73 31.84 9.58
C THR A 356 13.30 30.37 9.55
N ALA A 357 13.46 29.70 8.41
CA ALA A 357 13.16 28.28 8.30
C ALA A 357 14.18 27.41 9.06
N LEU A 358 15.48 27.65 8.88
CA LEU A 358 16.55 26.91 9.55
C LEU A 358 16.55 27.12 11.07
N THR A 359 16.32 28.34 11.55
CA THR A 359 16.24 28.62 12.99
C THR A 359 15.07 27.91 13.67
N LYS A 360 13.95 27.71 12.95
CA LYS A 360 12.85 26.86 13.46
C LYS A 360 13.27 25.41 13.63
N LEU A 361 14.21 24.92 12.82
CA LEU A 361 14.77 23.56 12.90
C LEU A 361 15.83 23.42 14.00
N THR A 362 16.53 24.49 14.39
CA THR A 362 17.52 24.45 15.50
C THR A 362 16.87 24.57 16.89
N ARG A 363 15.54 24.70 17.00
CA ARG A 363 14.88 24.83 18.33
C ARG A 363 15.23 23.64 19.23
N PRO A 364 15.31 23.83 20.57
CA PRO A 364 15.89 22.85 21.51
C PRO A 364 15.22 21.47 21.55
N GLN A 365 14.06 21.30 20.90
CA GLN A 365 13.38 20.01 20.75
C GLN A 365 13.85 19.21 19.53
N ILE A 366 14.59 19.83 18.59
CA ILE A 366 15.08 19.28 17.32
C ILE A 366 16.61 19.51 17.25
N ALA A 367 17.33 19.22 18.33
CA ALA A 367 18.78 19.41 18.37
C ALA A 367 19.50 18.11 17.97
N ASP A 368 20.06 18.03 16.75
CA ASP A 368 20.75 16.89 16.08
C ASP A 368 19.95 15.57 15.97
N HIS A 369 19.19 15.23 17.01
CA HIS A 369 18.30 14.12 17.15
C HIS A 369 16.89 14.62 17.51
N PHE A 370 15.87 14.06 16.89
CA PHE A 370 14.46 14.31 17.24
C PHE A 370 13.79 12.99 17.58
N SER A 371 13.27 12.87 18.80
CA SER A 371 12.54 11.67 19.22
C SER A 371 11.08 11.98 19.46
N PHE A 372 10.19 11.15 18.92
CA PHE A 372 8.78 11.18 19.22
C PHE A 372 8.25 9.78 19.51
N ALA A 373 7.19 9.70 20.32
CA ALA A 373 6.54 8.45 20.63
C ALA A 373 5.04 8.57 20.39
N VAL A 374 4.46 7.53 19.80
CA VAL A 374 3.02 7.38 19.60
C VAL A 374 2.58 6.14 20.38
N GLN A 375 1.45 6.21 21.07
CA GLN A 375 0.88 5.08 21.78
C GLN A 375 -0.46 4.68 21.19
N LEU A 376 -0.72 3.38 21.12
CA LEU A 376 -2.04 2.85 20.80
C LEU A 376 -3.05 3.33 21.85
N PRO A 377 -4.26 3.73 21.42
CA PRO A 377 -5.31 4.16 22.34
C PRO A 377 -5.65 3.04 23.32
N LYS A 378 -6.02 3.42 24.57
CA LYS A 378 -6.47 2.44 25.55
C LYS A 378 -7.89 2.02 25.19
N PRO A 379 -8.18 0.71 24.99
CA PRO A 379 -9.55 0.28 24.82
C PRO A 379 -10.33 0.50 26.13
N PRO A 380 -11.65 0.75 26.06
CA PRO A 380 -12.49 0.91 27.25
C PRO A 380 -12.47 -0.35 28.12
N ASP A 381 -12.47 -1.52 27.48
CA ASP A 381 -12.42 -2.83 28.12
C ASP A 381 -11.43 -3.75 27.40
N GLY A 382 -10.86 -4.70 28.17
CA GLY A 382 -9.88 -5.65 27.67
C GLY A 382 -8.46 -5.11 27.59
N ALA A 383 -7.60 -5.83 26.88
CA ALA A 383 -6.19 -5.49 26.69
C ALA A 383 -5.90 -5.31 25.20
N LEU A 384 -5.04 -4.34 24.88
CA LEU A 384 -4.48 -4.13 23.55
C LEU A 384 -2.97 -3.97 23.71
N SER A 385 -2.19 -4.69 22.92
CA SER A 385 -0.73 -4.65 22.94
C SER A 385 -0.15 -4.71 21.53
N LEU A 386 0.90 -3.93 21.34
CA LEU A 386 1.76 -3.97 20.18
C LEU A 386 2.70 -5.17 20.30
N GLN A 387 2.65 -6.07 19.35
CA GLN A 387 3.47 -7.29 19.36
C GLN A 387 4.84 -7.02 18.75
N ARG A 388 4.84 -6.47 17.54
CA ARG A 388 6.04 -6.30 16.73
C ARG A 388 5.97 -5.00 15.94
N VAL A 389 7.15 -4.39 15.73
CA VAL A 389 7.34 -3.30 14.77
C VAL A 389 8.53 -3.69 13.90
N THR A 390 8.32 -3.72 12.59
CA THR A 390 9.38 -3.98 11.61
C THR A 390 9.42 -2.87 10.58
N VAL A 391 10.58 -2.70 9.97
CA VAL A 391 10.76 -1.86 8.80
C VAL A 391 11.06 -2.81 7.66
N ASP A 392 10.09 -2.95 6.76
CA ASP A 392 10.17 -3.77 5.58
C ASP A 392 10.55 -2.90 4.37
N LYS A 393 10.76 -3.52 3.21
CA LYS A 393 11.15 -2.79 1.98
C LYS A 393 10.11 -1.76 1.54
N ASP A 394 8.84 -2.02 1.84
CA ASP A 394 7.71 -1.24 1.36
C ASP A 394 7.22 -0.22 2.40
N GLY A 395 7.68 -0.30 3.65
CA GLY A 395 7.20 0.57 4.73
C GLY A 395 7.43 0.05 6.14
N ILE A 396 6.82 0.73 7.10
CA ILE A 396 6.83 0.38 8.53
C ILE A 396 5.59 -0.46 8.82
N ARG A 397 5.79 -1.64 9.39
CA ARG A 397 4.73 -2.59 9.76
C ARG A 397 4.64 -2.71 11.27
N ALA A 398 3.42 -2.63 11.80
CA ALA A 398 3.14 -2.82 13.21
C ALA A 398 2.06 -3.90 13.40
N ASP A 399 2.42 -4.97 14.12
CA ASP A 399 1.49 -6.04 14.49
C ASP A 399 0.92 -5.76 15.87
N VAL A 400 -0.40 -5.82 16.00
CA VAL A 400 -1.16 -5.52 17.21
C VAL A 400 -1.96 -6.74 17.62
N SER A 401 -2.13 -6.96 18.91
CA SER A 401 -3.02 -8.00 19.45
C SER A 401 -3.87 -7.44 20.57
N GLY A 402 -5.10 -7.93 20.68
CA GLY A 402 -6.01 -7.59 21.76
C GLY A 402 -6.75 -8.81 22.29
N ALA A 403 -7.25 -8.69 23.52
CA ALA A 403 -8.03 -9.73 24.17
C ALA A 403 -9.16 -9.14 25.02
N GLY A 404 -10.33 -9.77 24.95
CA GLY A 404 -11.50 -9.41 25.77
C GLY A 404 -12.04 -7.99 25.51
N LEU A 405 -12.07 -7.56 24.25
CA LEU A 405 -12.53 -6.22 23.88
C LEU A 405 -14.06 -6.19 23.81
N LEU A 406 -14.69 -5.19 24.44
CA LEU A 406 -16.13 -4.92 24.28
C LEU A 406 -16.34 -3.82 23.25
N LEU A 407 -17.20 -4.09 22.27
CA LEU A 407 -17.57 -3.19 21.19
C LEU A 407 -19.05 -2.82 21.28
N GLY A 408 -19.39 -1.54 21.15
CA GLY A 408 -20.77 -1.05 21.23
C GLY A 408 -21.27 -0.95 22.67
N ARG A 409 -22.02 0.11 22.96
CA ARG A 409 -22.73 0.32 24.22
C ARG A 409 -24.09 0.94 23.94
#